data_AF-A0A2P6TXD2-F1
#
_entry.id   AF-A0A2P6TXD2-F1
#
_cell.length_a   1.000
_cell.length_b   1.000
_cell.length_c   1.000
_cell.angle_alpha   90.00
_cell.angle_beta   90.00
_cell.angle_gamma   90.00
#
_symmetry.space_group_name_H-M   'P 1'
#
loop_
_entity.id
_entity.type
_entity.pdbx_description
1 polymer ?
#
loop_
_entity_poly.entity_id
_entity_poly.type
_entity_poly.pdbx_seq_one_letter_code
_entity_poly.pdbx_strand_id
1 'polypeptide(L)'
;MSQKEEKPQLAGVRIRTRKRNIVVPHDPQSFADALIDIIEDGRDGLDEADRSNVTKILDAANKTLDVADVADLDFSRYGDTLFEVAFVGARLTTGGSVATEGKKLDINVLACPAEAEAILPWIKWFQSMIRRRPFLVKALENVLQKFVMGLEFYDDEGRHKIAIALARCFSLKVGILPESILPKMLVDRLVLKGTVLQFVTEFFKEFLACDTLEHLMEILRKARLDGQMLEFFPPQKRTWAEFDAYFQAAGLDSLVQHTAKRRYDEHCQELAQLVQGMMADDPPAKADAVVAEVKAKKAEWGLEDADVAKWVFVGLVQSVMSNIGSKNTQQVQFSVLKTLKTQSKTLASFCTSARLEAGLLNHIQVTCYEDSRLLKLFPDIVKILYDGDVLGEDTIRFWYNKGSSPKGRNVFLKNMEPFMNWLDEAEEDESDDE
;
A
#
# COMPACT_ATOMS: atom_id res chain seq x y z
N MET A 1 -26.69 48.93 81.53
CA MET A 1 -25.50 48.57 80.76
C MET A 1 -25.87 47.42 79.84
N SER A 2 -26.10 47.70 78.56
CA SER A 2 -26.60 46.72 77.58
C SER A 2 -25.40 46.23 76.76
N GLN A 3 -25.09 44.94 76.88
CA GLN A 3 -24.03 44.28 76.12
C GLN A 3 -24.45 44.20 74.65
N LYS A 4 -23.61 44.79 73.80
CA LYS A 4 -23.78 44.84 72.35
C LYS A 4 -23.29 43.50 71.80
N GLU A 5 -24.18 42.71 71.20
CA GLU A 5 -23.78 41.49 70.46
C GLU A 5 -22.88 41.88 69.27
N GLU A 6 -21.69 41.28 69.22
CA GLU A 6 -20.78 41.39 68.08
C GLU A 6 -21.32 40.58 66.89
N LYS A 7 -21.46 41.23 65.73
CA LYS A 7 -21.79 40.54 64.48
C LYS A 7 -20.61 39.66 64.05
N PRO A 8 -20.87 38.46 63.49
CA PRO A 8 -19.81 37.55 63.10
C PRO A 8 -18.94 38.18 61.99
N GLN A 9 -17.63 38.27 62.25
CA GLN A 9 -16.65 38.65 61.24
C GLN A 9 -16.42 37.47 60.30
N LEU A 10 -16.43 37.74 58.99
CA LEU A 10 -16.05 36.80 57.93
C LEU A 10 -14.53 36.54 57.99
N ALA A 11 -14.07 35.81 59.01
CA ALA A 11 -12.75 35.20 59.00
C ALA A 11 -12.78 34.01 58.03
N GLY A 12 -12.17 34.15 56.85
CA GLY A 12 -11.91 32.99 56.00
C GLY A 12 -12.01 33.15 54.49
N VAL A 13 -12.24 34.33 53.91
CA VAL A 13 -12.16 34.46 52.44
C VAL A 13 -10.73 34.82 52.04
N ARG A 14 -9.91 33.78 51.80
CA ARG A 14 -8.72 33.94 50.93
C ARG A 14 -9.25 34.36 49.56
N ILE A 15 -9.18 35.65 49.25
CA ILE A 15 -9.37 36.14 47.89
C ILE A 15 -8.23 35.52 47.06
N ARG A 16 -8.49 34.39 46.41
CA ARG A 16 -7.63 33.90 45.33
C ARG A 16 -7.74 34.93 44.22
N THR A 17 -6.74 35.79 44.11
CA THR A 17 -6.46 36.51 42.87
C THR A 17 -6.45 35.46 41.77
N ARG A 18 -7.39 35.56 40.81
CA ARG A 18 -7.36 34.71 39.61
C ARG A 18 -5.96 34.85 39.02
N LYS A 19 -5.25 33.73 38.80
CA LYS A 19 -4.05 33.70 37.96
C LYS A 19 -4.44 34.46 36.69
N ARG A 20 -3.84 35.63 36.45
CA ARG A 20 -3.98 36.29 35.15
C ARG A 20 -3.55 35.24 34.13
N ASN A 21 -4.40 34.92 33.16
CA ASN A 21 -3.98 34.18 31.99
C ASN A 21 -2.95 35.07 31.29
N ILE A 22 -1.68 34.91 31.63
CA ILE A 22 -0.58 35.47 30.86
C ILE A 22 -0.56 34.62 29.60
N VAL A 23 -1.17 35.13 28.54
CA VAL A 23 -1.00 34.57 27.20
C VAL A 23 0.47 34.83 26.87
N VAL A 24 1.31 33.81 26.99
CA VAL A 24 2.70 33.88 26.54
C VAL A 24 2.66 34.16 25.03
N PRO A 25 3.23 35.27 24.54
CA PRO A 25 3.27 35.56 23.10
C PRO A 25 3.83 34.39 22.31
N HIS A 26 3.30 34.16 21.11
CA HIS A 26 3.87 33.15 20.21
C HIS A 26 5.12 33.75 19.58
N ASP A 27 6.28 33.20 19.93
CA ASP A 27 7.59 33.69 19.51
C ASP A 27 8.45 32.55 18.96
N PRO A 28 8.15 32.09 17.73
CA PRO A 28 8.92 31.05 17.07
C PRO A 28 10.35 31.51 16.71
N GLN A 29 10.60 32.82 16.60
CA GLN A 29 11.94 33.32 16.26
C GLN A 29 12.91 33.08 17.41
N SER A 30 12.53 33.44 18.64
CA SER A 30 13.40 33.20 19.80
C SER A 30 13.67 31.71 20.03
N PHE A 31 12.68 30.84 19.76
CA PHE A 31 12.89 29.39 19.79
C PHE A 31 13.91 28.94 18.71
N ALA A 32 13.78 29.45 17.49
CA ALA A 32 14.70 29.13 16.40
C ALA A 32 16.13 29.58 16.73
N ASP A 33 16.31 30.82 17.17
CA ASP A 33 17.62 31.38 17.49
C ASP A 33 18.31 30.59 18.62
N ALA A 34 17.55 30.23 19.67
CA ALA A 34 18.05 29.44 20.78
C ALA A 34 18.39 27.99 20.38
N LEU A 35 17.60 27.37 19.51
CA LEU A 35 17.92 26.05 18.97
C LEU A 35 19.20 26.09 18.13
N ILE A 36 19.37 27.11 17.29
CA ILE A 36 20.57 27.31 16.47
C ILE A 36 21.79 27.47 17.39
N ASP A 37 21.68 28.27 18.44
CA ASP A 37 22.76 28.43 19.44
C ASP A 37 23.15 27.10 20.08
N ILE A 38 22.19 26.26 20.45
CA ILE A 38 22.48 24.95 21.05
C ILE A 38 23.22 24.02 20.07
N ILE A 39 22.87 24.07 18.78
CA ILE A 39 23.56 23.28 17.74
C ILE A 39 24.97 23.82 17.49
N GLU A 40 25.12 25.14 17.44
CA GLU A 40 26.39 25.83 17.24
C GLU A 40 27.35 25.66 18.42
N ASP A 41 26.87 25.80 19.66
CA ASP A 41 27.63 25.49 20.87
C ASP A 41 28.06 24.01 20.88
N GLY A 42 27.18 23.12 20.41
CA GLY A 42 27.48 21.71 20.21
C GLY A 42 28.60 21.49 19.19
N ARG A 43 28.69 22.32 18.14
CA ARG A 43 29.78 22.29 17.16
C ARG A 43 31.06 22.86 17.74
N ASP A 44 31.00 24.02 18.37
CA ASP A 44 32.17 24.73 18.90
C ASP A 44 32.84 23.97 20.06
N GLY A 45 32.06 23.19 20.82
CA GLY A 45 32.55 22.31 21.88
C GLY A 45 33.27 21.05 21.39
N LEU A 46 33.28 20.77 20.08
CA LEU A 46 34.03 19.64 19.50
C LEU A 46 35.46 20.03 19.10
N ASP A 47 36.33 19.02 19.06
CA ASP A 47 37.66 19.13 18.48
C ASP A 47 37.56 19.60 17.02
N GLU A 48 38.54 20.37 16.54
CA GLU A 48 38.52 20.99 15.20
C GLU A 48 38.26 19.97 14.07
N ALA A 49 38.79 18.75 14.19
CA ALA A 49 38.60 17.67 13.21
C ALA A 49 37.15 17.17 13.12
N ASP A 50 36.33 17.41 14.15
CA ASP A 50 34.96 16.92 14.28
C ASP A 50 33.89 18.01 14.06
N ARG A 51 34.29 19.28 13.89
CA ARG A 51 33.36 20.41 13.70
C ARG A 51 32.58 20.37 12.39
N SER A 52 32.97 19.52 11.44
CA SER A 52 32.24 19.23 10.21
C SER A 52 31.39 17.95 10.29
N ASN A 53 31.53 17.17 11.36
CA ASN A 53 30.82 15.90 11.52
C ASN A 53 29.43 16.14 12.12
N VAL A 54 28.43 16.23 11.24
CA VAL A 54 27.02 16.49 11.61
C VAL A 54 26.50 15.54 12.69
N THR A 55 26.89 14.25 12.67
CA THR A 55 26.44 13.30 13.71
C THR A 55 26.95 13.70 15.09
N LYS A 56 28.24 14.02 15.20
CA LYS A 56 28.85 14.43 16.47
C LYS A 56 28.28 15.76 16.99
N ILE A 57 28.04 16.70 16.08
CA ILE A 57 27.44 18.00 16.41
C ILE A 57 26.03 17.80 16.99
N LEU A 58 25.19 17.02 16.30
CA LEU A 58 23.82 16.75 16.75
C LEU A 58 23.76 15.93 18.03
N ASP A 59 24.71 15.01 18.26
CA ASP A 59 24.84 14.28 19.52
C ASP A 59 25.27 15.19 20.68
N ALA A 60 26.15 16.16 20.44
CA ALA A 60 26.52 17.18 21.42
C ALA A 60 25.33 18.09 21.76
N ALA A 61 24.63 18.59 20.74
CA ALA A 61 23.43 19.40 20.91
C ALA A 61 22.34 18.66 21.71
N ASN A 62 22.12 17.36 21.43
CA ASN A 62 21.17 16.52 22.15
C ASN A 62 21.46 16.45 23.65
N LYS A 63 22.74 16.39 24.07
CA LYS A 63 23.10 16.39 25.49
C LYS A 63 22.62 17.67 26.18
N THR A 64 22.73 18.82 25.50
CA THR A 64 22.24 20.10 26.01
C THR A 64 20.71 20.16 26.04
N LEU A 65 20.04 19.71 24.97
CA LEU A 65 18.57 19.67 24.89
C LEU A 65 17.93 18.72 25.92
N ASP A 66 18.71 17.76 26.45
CA ASP A 66 18.30 16.83 27.50
C ASP A 66 18.42 17.43 28.92
N VAL A 67 19.20 18.51 29.11
CA VAL A 67 19.34 19.17 30.41
C VAL A 67 18.12 20.06 30.65
N ALA A 68 17.29 19.64 31.60
CA ALA A 68 16.00 20.27 31.92
C ALA A 68 16.09 21.77 32.28
N ASP A 69 17.25 22.22 32.80
CA ASP A 69 17.45 23.62 33.20
C ASP A 69 17.94 24.53 32.04
N VAL A 70 18.36 23.98 30.90
CA VAL A 70 18.88 24.75 29.74
C VAL A 70 17.82 24.83 28.62
N ALA A 71 16.93 23.84 28.54
CA ALA A 71 15.97 23.74 27.46
C ALA A 71 14.58 24.27 27.84
N ASP A 72 14.46 25.50 28.37
CA ASP A 72 13.19 26.29 28.47
C ASP A 72 12.43 26.44 27.12
N LEU A 73 12.95 25.80 26.07
CA LEU A 73 12.34 25.52 24.78
C LEU A 73 11.06 24.70 24.89
N ASP A 74 9.94 25.35 24.56
CA ASP A 74 8.64 24.71 24.44
C ASP A 74 8.50 23.94 23.11
N PHE A 75 9.03 22.73 23.06
CA PHE A 75 8.92 21.82 21.91
C PHE A 75 7.47 21.47 21.54
N SER A 76 6.54 21.53 22.50
CA SER A 76 5.13 21.26 22.23
C SER A 76 4.54 22.36 21.36
N ARG A 77 4.92 23.61 21.63
CA ARG A 77 4.47 24.80 20.90
C ARG A 77 5.23 25.06 19.61
N TYR A 78 6.52 24.75 19.58
CA TYR A 78 7.42 25.13 18.48
C TYR A 78 8.02 23.92 17.75
N GLY A 79 7.37 22.75 17.84
CA GLY A 79 7.81 21.55 17.14
C GLY A 79 7.95 21.74 15.63
N ASP A 80 7.05 22.50 15.00
CA ASP A 80 7.16 22.84 13.57
C ASP A 80 8.47 23.60 13.31
N THR A 81 8.73 24.65 14.09
CA THR A 81 9.95 25.46 13.99
C THR A 81 11.23 24.63 14.20
N LEU A 82 11.22 23.63 15.08
CA LEU A 82 12.34 22.69 15.27
C LEU A 82 12.73 22.01 13.94
N PHE A 83 11.75 21.44 13.24
CA PHE A 83 12.01 20.72 11.99
C PHE A 83 12.26 21.70 10.84
N GLU A 84 11.65 22.89 10.82
CA GLU A 84 11.98 23.93 9.85
C GLU A 84 13.47 24.31 9.93
N VAL A 85 13.98 24.62 11.13
CA VAL A 85 15.40 24.94 11.34
C VAL A 85 16.29 23.77 10.90
N ALA A 86 15.93 22.53 11.24
CA ALA A 86 16.73 21.37 10.86
C ALA A 86 16.76 21.12 9.35
N PHE A 87 15.66 21.40 8.63
CA PHE A 87 15.60 21.19 7.20
C PHE A 87 16.23 22.34 6.41
N VAL A 88 15.90 23.60 6.74
CA VAL A 88 16.24 24.77 5.91
C VAL A 88 17.16 25.77 6.60
N GLY A 89 17.55 25.52 7.85
CA GLY A 89 18.48 26.36 8.62
C GLY A 89 17.83 27.56 9.32
N ALA A 90 16.54 27.78 9.14
CA ALA A 90 15.76 28.85 9.79
C ALA A 90 14.26 28.49 9.80
N ARG A 91 13.42 29.36 10.38
CA ARG A 91 11.96 29.20 10.30
C ARG A 91 11.43 29.44 8.88
N LEU A 92 10.31 28.82 8.54
CA LEU A 92 9.57 29.13 7.32
C LEU A 92 8.54 30.24 7.57
N THR A 93 8.40 31.15 6.61
CA THR A 93 7.34 32.16 6.62
C THR A 93 6.06 31.63 5.98
N THR A 94 4.97 32.38 6.11
CA THR A 94 3.74 32.12 5.35
C THR A 94 4.07 32.07 3.85
N GLY A 95 3.72 30.98 3.18
CA GLY A 95 4.07 30.75 1.77
C GLY A 95 5.29 29.85 1.54
N GLY A 96 5.99 29.42 2.59
CA GLY A 96 7.07 28.41 2.48
C GLY A 96 8.44 28.96 2.14
N SER A 97 8.63 30.29 2.15
CA SER A 97 9.94 30.92 2.02
C SER A 97 10.73 30.85 3.34
N VAL A 98 12.05 30.79 3.26
CA VAL A 98 12.93 30.83 4.43
C VAL A 98 12.95 32.25 5.00
N ALA A 99 12.76 32.38 6.31
CA ALA A 99 12.84 33.69 6.96
C ALA A 99 14.26 34.26 6.87
N THR A 100 14.35 35.57 6.61
CA THR A 100 15.61 36.31 6.56
C THR A 100 15.97 36.98 7.88
N GLU A 101 15.05 36.98 8.85
CA GLU A 101 15.22 37.57 10.17
C GLU A 101 15.79 36.54 11.15
N GLY A 102 16.68 36.99 12.04
CA GLY A 102 17.29 36.17 13.09
C GLY A 102 18.51 35.38 12.63
N LYS A 103 18.84 34.31 13.37
CA LYS A 103 20.00 33.45 13.10
C LYS A 103 19.71 32.46 11.98
N LYS A 104 20.78 32.00 11.33
CA LYS A 104 20.73 30.97 10.29
C LYS A 104 21.73 29.87 10.61
N LEU A 105 21.28 28.62 10.53
CA LEU A 105 22.10 27.44 10.67
C LEU A 105 22.59 26.97 9.31
N ASP A 106 23.89 26.98 9.09
CA ASP A 106 24.48 26.60 7.80
C ASP A 106 24.55 25.08 7.59
N ILE A 107 24.59 24.31 8.67
CA ILE A 107 24.49 22.85 8.64
C ILE A 107 23.02 22.43 8.78
N ASN A 108 22.36 22.13 7.66
CA ASN A 108 20.96 21.68 7.64
C ASN A 108 20.72 20.72 6.45
N VAL A 109 19.56 20.06 6.42
CA VAL A 109 19.25 19.05 5.39
C VAL A 109 19.35 19.60 3.96
N LEU A 110 18.86 20.80 3.69
CA LEU A 110 18.90 21.36 2.33
C LEU A 110 20.25 21.98 1.95
N ALA A 111 21.09 22.30 2.93
CA ALA A 111 22.44 22.82 2.71
C ALA A 111 23.51 21.72 2.53
N CYS A 112 23.23 20.48 2.93
CA CYS A 112 24.17 19.37 2.75
C CYS A 112 24.17 18.84 1.29
N PRO A 113 25.18 18.06 0.86
CA PRO A 113 25.16 17.40 -0.44
C PRO A 113 23.90 16.57 -0.67
N ALA A 114 23.50 16.42 -1.92
CA ALA A 114 22.33 15.64 -2.34
C ALA A 114 22.60 14.12 -2.29
N GLU A 115 23.05 13.63 -1.13
CA GLU A 115 23.50 12.26 -0.89
C GLU A 115 22.87 11.70 0.39
N ALA A 116 22.55 10.40 0.39
CA ALA A 116 21.91 9.73 1.51
C ALA A 116 22.74 9.83 2.80
N GLU A 117 24.05 9.67 2.71
CA GLU A 117 25.01 9.69 3.81
C GLU A 117 25.07 11.06 4.50
N ALA A 118 24.90 12.15 3.73
CA ALA A 118 24.90 13.51 4.25
C ALA A 118 23.60 13.85 5.01
N ILE A 119 22.47 13.30 4.56
CA ILE A 119 21.14 13.55 5.15
C ILE A 119 20.85 12.61 6.34
N LEU A 120 21.37 11.39 6.31
CA LEU A 120 21.11 10.35 7.31
C LEU A 120 21.32 10.78 8.78
N PRO A 121 22.36 11.58 9.14
CA PRO A 121 22.53 12.10 10.50
C PRO A 121 21.30 12.86 11.01
N TRP A 122 20.69 13.70 10.18
CA TRP A 122 19.49 14.46 10.54
C TRP A 122 18.30 13.55 10.80
N ILE A 123 18.09 12.52 9.97
CA ILE A 123 16.96 11.61 10.12
C ILE A 123 17.10 10.77 11.40
N LYS A 124 18.32 10.33 11.73
CA LYS A 124 18.62 9.67 13.01
C LYS A 124 18.39 10.62 14.20
N TRP A 125 18.74 11.90 14.04
CA TRP A 125 18.46 12.91 15.05
C TRP A 125 16.95 13.13 15.25
N PHE A 126 16.16 13.20 14.17
CA PHE A 126 14.68 13.25 14.24
C PHE A 126 14.11 12.04 15.00
N GLN A 127 14.60 10.84 14.70
CA GLN A 127 14.20 9.62 15.39
C GLN A 127 14.51 9.69 16.90
N SER A 128 15.70 10.18 17.28
CA SER A 128 16.07 10.37 18.68
C SER A 128 15.17 11.39 19.39
N MET A 129 14.93 12.54 18.76
CA MET A 129 14.06 13.60 19.28
C MET A 129 12.62 13.11 19.47
N ILE A 130 12.06 12.43 18.48
CA ILE A 130 10.70 11.89 18.54
C ILE A 130 10.59 10.77 19.57
N ARG A 131 11.59 9.88 19.70
CA ARG A 131 11.58 8.82 20.73
C ARG A 131 11.49 9.40 22.15
N ARG A 132 12.15 10.54 22.39
CA ARG A 132 12.12 11.25 23.68
C ARG A 132 10.87 12.12 23.85
N ARG A 133 10.30 12.59 22.74
CA ARG A 133 9.16 13.52 22.68
C ARG A 133 8.19 13.06 21.59
N PRO A 134 7.38 12.02 21.82
CA PRO A 134 6.55 11.39 20.77
C PRO A 134 5.58 12.36 20.07
N PHE A 135 5.14 13.41 20.75
CA PHE A 135 4.28 14.44 20.17
C PHE A 135 4.93 15.21 19.01
N LEU A 136 6.26 15.22 18.90
CA LEU A 136 7.00 15.87 17.81
C LEU A 136 6.75 15.21 16.45
N VAL A 137 6.27 13.96 16.41
CA VAL A 137 5.96 13.29 15.15
C VAL A 137 4.99 14.12 14.31
N LYS A 138 4.01 14.77 14.95
CA LYS A 138 3.02 15.57 14.25
C LYS A 138 3.62 16.83 13.63
N ALA A 139 4.56 17.44 14.33
CA ALA A 139 5.29 18.59 13.82
C ALA A 139 6.17 18.22 12.61
N LEU A 140 6.86 17.08 12.65
CA LEU A 140 7.62 16.59 11.51
C LEU A 140 6.71 16.35 10.30
N GLU A 141 5.54 15.72 10.51
CA GLU A 141 4.53 15.56 9.44
C GLU A 141 4.09 16.89 8.85
N ASN A 142 3.81 17.90 9.68
CA ASN A 142 3.39 19.23 9.21
C ASN A 142 4.46 19.87 8.31
N VAL A 143 5.73 19.75 8.69
CA VAL A 143 6.85 20.30 7.92
C VAL A 143 7.08 19.53 6.61
N LEU A 144 7.02 18.19 6.65
CA LEU A 144 7.07 17.37 5.43
C LEU A 144 5.92 17.66 4.48
N GLN A 145 4.71 17.90 5.00
CA GLN A 145 3.56 18.34 4.19
C GLN A 145 3.83 19.69 3.50
N LYS A 146 4.40 20.67 4.21
CA LYS A 146 4.81 21.96 3.61
C LYS A 146 5.77 21.75 2.45
N PHE A 147 6.75 20.85 2.59
CA PHE A 147 7.70 20.54 1.51
C PHE A 147 7.05 19.90 0.29
N VAL A 148 6.26 18.83 0.47
CA VAL A 148 5.65 18.12 -0.68
C VAL A 148 4.56 18.95 -1.38
N MET A 149 3.91 19.88 -0.67
CA MET A 149 2.98 20.84 -1.28
C MET A 149 3.70 22.03 -1.94
N GLY A 150 4.92 22.33 -1.49
CA GLY A 150 5.75 23.47 -1.88
C GLY A 150 6.89 23.14 -2.84
N LEU A 151 6.84 22.02 -3.56
CA LEU A 151 7.94 21.54 -4.41
C LEU A 151 8.41 22.55 -5.49
N GLU A 152 7.58 23.54 -5.85
CA GLU A 152 7.94 24.60 -6.81
C GLU A 152 8.89 25.66 -6.23
N PHE A 153 9.07 25.72 -4.91
CA PHE A 153 10.01 26.64 -4.26
C PHE A 153 11.44 26.11 -4.18
N TYR A 154 11.64 24.85 -4.57
CA TYR A 154 12.93 24.18 -4.57
C TYR A 154 13.37 23.96 -6.02
N ASP A 155 14.68 23.93 -6.25
CA ASP A 155 15.25 23.44 -7.51
C ASP A 155 15.27 21.90 -7.53
N ASP A 156 15.86 21.33 -8.58
CA ASP A 156 15.95 19.87 -8.73
C ASP A 156 16.75 19.24 -7.59
N GLU A 157 17.85 19.88 -7.19
CA GLU A 157 18.71 19.40 -6.12
C GLU A 157 17.99 19.41 -4.77
N GLY A 158 17.31 20.51 -4.43
CA GLY A 158 16.51 20.62 -3.20
C GLY A 158 15.36 19.62 -3.16
N ARG A 159 14.67 19.40 -4.29
CA ARG A 159 13.64 18.35 -4.38
C ARG A 159 14.21 16.95 -4.15
N HIS A 160 15.38 16.66 -4.69
CA HIS A 160 16.04 15.38 -4.48
C HIS A 160 16.44 15.18 -3.01
N LYS A 161 16.97 16.21 -2.33
CA LYS A 161 17.25 16.17 -0.87
C LYS A 161 15.99 15.90 -0.04
N ILE A 162 14.86 16.52 -0.40
CA ILE A 162 13.57 16.25 0.26
C ILE A 162 13.13 14.80 0.01
N ALA A 163 13.31 14.28 -1.21
CA ALA A 163 13.00 12.90 -1.55
C ALA A 163 13.83 11.90 -0.73
N ILE A 164 15.15 12.11 -0.63
CA ILE A 164 16.05 11.34 0.24
C ILE A 164 15.53 11.38 1.69
N ALA A 165 15.32 12.57 2.24
CA ALA A 165 14.90 12.73 3.62
C ALA A 165 13.57 12.01 3.91
N LEU A 166 12.59 12.14 3.02
CA LEU A 166 11.28 11.49 3.15
C LEU A 166 11.39 9.96 3.05
N ALA A 167 12.18 9.45 2.11
CA ALA A 167 12.44 8.01 1.97
C ALA A 167 13.07 7.44 3.25
N ARG A 168 14.08 8.13 3.81
CA ARG A 168 14.75 7.74 5.06
C ARG A 168 13.83 7.82 6.27
N CYS A 169 12.93 8.81 6.34
CA CYS A 169 11.94 8.90 7.42
C CYS A 169 11.04 7.65 7.47
N PHE A 170 10.63 7.13 6.32
CA PHE A 170 9.83 5.90 6.25
C PHE A 170 10.66 4.64 6.51
N SER A 171 11.81 4.46 5.85
CA SER A 171 12.63 3.24 6.01
C SER A 171 13.19 3.09 7.43
N LEU A 172 13.57 4.19 8.08
CA LEU A 172 14.02 4.20 9.48
C LEU A 172 12.86 4.19 10.50
N LYS A 173 11.61 4.18 10.04
CA LYS A 173 10.42 4.16 10.90
C LYS A 173 10.45 5.28 11.95
N VAL A 174 10.69 6.52 11.50
CA VAL A 174 10.73 7.73 12.36
C VAL A 174 9.38 7.99 13.06
N GLY A 175 8.30 7.38 12.55
CA GLY A 175 6.97 7.39 13.17
C GLY A 175 5.92 8.18 12.38
N ILE A 176 6.31 8.83 11.29
CA ILE A 176 5.41 9.57 10.40
C ILE A 176 4.41 8.63 9.70
N LEU A 177 3.19 9.12 9.46
CA LEU A 177 2.13 8.36 8.81
C LEU A 177 2.11 8.64 7.29
N PRO A 178 2.16 7.59 6.42
CA PRO A 178 2.10 7.76 4.97
C PRO A 178 0.92 8.60 4.49
N GLU A 179 -0.28 8.36 5.03
CA GLU A 179 -1.54 9.02 4.68
C GLU A 179 -1.58 10.51 5.06
N SER A 180 -0.72 10.96 5.99
CA SER A 180 -0.67 12.36 6.37
C SER A 180 0.17 13.19 5.40
N ILE A 181 1.14 12.58 4.73
CA ILE A 181 2.14 13.27 3.89
C ILE A 181 1.93 12.99 2.41
N LEU A 182 1.96 11.73 1.98
CA LEU A 182 2.10 11.39 0.56
C LEU A 182 0.94 11.94 -0.29
N PRO A 183 -0.35 11.84 0.11
CA PRO A 183 -1.44 12.39 -0.69
C PRO A 183 -1.36 13.91 -0.87
N LYS A 184 -0.67 14.63 0.04
CA LYS A 184 -0.53 16.10 -0.04
C LYS A 184 0.37 16.55 -1.19
N MET A 185 1.17 15.66 -1.76
CA MET A 185 1.99 16.00 -2.93
C MET A 185 1.17 16.16 -4.21
N LEU A 186 -0.03 15.57 -4.28
CA LEU A 186 -0.93 15.65 -5.43
C LEU A 186 -1.62 17.02 -5.51
N VAL A 187 -0.82 18.07 -5.71
CA VAL A 187 -1.30 19.43 -5.95
C VAL A 187 -1.49 19.63 -7.46
N ASP A 188 -2.71 19.94 -7.91
CA ASP A 188 -3.07 20.02 -9.34
C ASP A 188 -2.08 20.80 -10.20
N ARG A 189 -1.65 21.99 -9.74
CA ARG A 189 -0.66 22.81 -10.46
C ARG A 189 0.70 22.13 -10.63
N LEU A 190 1.12 21.31 -9.67
CA LEU A 190 2.39 20.57 -9.71
C LEU A 190 2.27 19.32 -10.56
N VAL A 191 1.12 18.63 -10.48
CA VAL A 191 0.82 17.46 -11.32
C VAL A 191 0.80 17.87 -12.79
N LEU A 192 0.14 18.99 -13.11
CA LEU A 192 0.09 19.54 -14.47
C LEU A 192 1.48 19.84 -15.05
N LYS A 193 2.38 20.38 -14.23
CA LYS A 193 3.78 20.69 -14.60
C LYS A 193 4.68 19.45 -14.68
N GLY A 194 4.25 18.29 -14.17
CA GLY A 194 5.07 17.09 -14.05
C GLY A 194 6.06 17.11 -12.86
N THR A 195 6.03 18.13 -12.01
CA THR A 195 6.91 18.26 -10.84
C THR A 195 6.65 17.14 -9.82
N VAL A 196 5.39 16.73 -9.65
CA VAL A 196 5.05 15.60 -8.77
C VAL A 196 5.63 14.30 -9.30
N LEU A 197 5.51 14.06 -10.62
CA LEU A 197 6.05 12.87 -11.25
C LEU A 197 7.57 12.80 -11.09
N GLN A 198 8.29 13.90 -11.30
CA GLN A 198 9.73 13.97 -11.09
C GLN A 198 10.09 13.67 -9.62
N PHE A 199 9.42 14.34 -8.67
CA PHE A 199 9.66 14.14 -7.25
C PHE A 199 9.40 12.70 -6.80
N VAL A 200 8.26 12.10 -7.19
CA VAL A 200 7.92 10.73 -6.80
C VAL A 200 8.88 9.71 -7.40
N THR A 201 9.43 9.99 -8.58
CA THR A 201 10.46 9.15 -9.22
C THR A 201 11.72 9.08 -8.35
N GLU A 202 12.21 10.24 -7.92
CA GLU A 202 13.40 10.33 -7.06
C GLU A 202 13.11 9.71 -5.67
N PHE A 203 11.93 9.95 -5.11
CA PHE A 203 11.50 9.30 -3.87
C PHE A 203 11.48 7.77 -3.99
N PHE A 204 10.94 7.21 -5.08
CA PHE A 204 10.93 5.76 -5.29
C PHE A 204 12.34 5.19 -5.45
N LYS A 205 13.22 5.85 -6.21
CA LYS A 205 14.63 5.43 -6.34
C LYS A 205 15.33 5.40 -4.99
N GLU A 206 15.23 6.48 -4.22
CA GLU A 206 15.85 6.59 -2.89
C GLU A 206 15.28 5.59 -1.89
N PHE A 207 13.97 5.34 -1.96
CA PHE A 207 13.33 4.34 -1.12
C PHE A 207 13.81 2.93 -1.45
N LEU A 208 13.81 2.54 -2.73
CA LEU A 208 14.25 1.20 -3.17
C LEU A 208 15.77 0.99 -3.03
N ALA A 209 16.56 2.06 -2.97
CA ALA A 209 17.98 1.97 -2.62
C ALA A 209 18.21 1.57 -1.16
N CYS A 210 17.19 1.67 -0.29
CA CYS A 210 17.34 1.41 1.14
C CYS A 210 16.33 0.46 1.77
N ASP A 211 15.33 0.03 1.01
CA ASP A 211 14.24 -0.79 1.48
C ASP A 211 13.62 -1.58 0.31
N THR A 212 12.61 -2.42 0.57
CA THR A 212 12.05 -3.31 -0.45
C THR A 212 10.84 -2.71 -1.18
N LEU A 213 10.56 -3.24 -2.37
CA LEU A 213 9.36 -2.88 -3.13
C LEU A 213 8.08 -3.22 -2.36
N GLU A 214 8.05 -4.34 -1.63
CA GLU A 214 6.90 -4.74 -0.83
C GLU A 214 6.59 -3.68 0.24
N HIS A 215 7.60 -3.15 0.91
CA HIS A 215 7.42 -2.10 1.90
C HIS A 215 7.01 -0.76 1.24
N LEU A 216 7.57 -0.42 0.08
CA LEU A 216 7.11 0.75 -0.68
C LEU A 216 5.62 0.64 -1.03
N MET A 217 5.18 -0.51 -1.54
CA MET A 217 3.79 -0.75 -1.88
C MET A 217 2.88 -0.75 -0.64
N GLU A 218 3.37 -1.20 0.52
CA GLU A 218 2.65 -1.09 1.79
C GLU A 218 2.44 0.37 2.20
N ILE A 219 3.47 1.21 2.09
CA ILE A 219 3.40 2.64 2.38
C ILE A 219 2.40 3.33 1.44
N LEU A 220 2.48 3.05 0.14
CA LEU A 220 1.54 3.59 -0.85
C LEU A 220 0.10 3.15 -0.56
N ARG A 221 -0.11 1.90 -0.16
CA ARG A 221 -1.43 1.39 0.24
C ARG A 221 -1.97 2.08 1.48
N LYS A 222 -1.15 2.28 2.52
CA LYS A 222 -1.53 3.06 3.71
C LYS A 222 -1.93 4.49 3.35
N ALA A 223 -1.22 5.09 2.40
CA ALA A 223 -1.55 6.40 1.83
C ALA A 223 -2.73 6.39 0.84
N ARG A 224 -3.30 5.22 0.50
CA ARG A 224 -4.34 5.03 -0.53
C ARG A 224 -3.93 5.44 -1.95
N LEU A 225 -2.62 5.40 -2.24
CA LEU A 225 -2.05 5.79 -3.52
C LEU A 225 -1.73 4.60 -4.44
N ASP A 226 -1.78 3.37 -3.93
CA ASP A 226 -1.50 2.18 -4.72
C ASP A 226 -2.48 2.00 -5.89
N GLY A 227 -3.77 2.32 -5.71
CA GLY A 227 -4.75 2.38 -6.79
C GLY A 227 -4.67 3.62 -7.69
N GLN A 228 -3.86 4.62 -7.32
CA GLN A 228 -3.83 5.95 -7.94
C GLN A 228 -2.49 6.27 -8.63
N MET A 229 -1.73 5.25 -9.02
CA MET A 229 -0.38 5.43 -9.60
C MET A 229 -0.34 6.35 -10.83
N LEU A 230 -1.40 6.37 -11.63
CA LEU A 230 -1.49 7.28 -12.78
C LEU A 230 -1.74 8.75 -12.37
N GLU A 231 -2.20 9.03 -11.15
CA GLU A 231 -2.49 10.40 -10.71
C GLU A 231 -1.24 11.26 -10.52
N PHE A 232 -0.07 10.63 -10.34
CA PHE A 232 1.23 11.32 -10.33
C PHE A 232 1.55 11.95 -11.70
N PHE A 233 1.00 11.42 -12.80
CA PHE A 233 1.25 11.90 -14.14
C PHE A 233 0.36 13.12 -14.47
N PRO A 234 0.86 14.05 -15.31
CA PRO A 234 0.02 15.06 -15.93
C PRO A 234 -1.20 14.41 -16.61
N PRO A 235 -2.40 15.03 -16.56
CA PRO A 235 -3.64 14.42 -17.04
C PRO A 235 -3.58 13.82 -18.45
N GLN A 236 -2.87 14.50 -19.36
CA GLN A 236 -2.68 14.10 -20.75
C GLN A 236 -1.76 12.87 -20.95
N LYS A 237 -1.08 12.40 -19.89
CA LYS A 237 -0.17 11.25 -19.92
C LYS A 237 -0.62 10.08 -19.04
N ARG A 238 -1.85 10.11 -18.54
CA ARG A 238 -2.38 9.07 -17.63
C ARG A 238 -2.78 7.81 -18.37
N THR A 239 -1.78 7.12 -18.91
CA THR A 239 -1.95 5.82 -19.53
C THR A 239 -0.92 4.86 -18.97
N TRP A 240 -1.24 3.57 -18.96
CA TRP A 240 -0.30 2.56 -18.50
C TRP A 240 0.92 2.40 -19.43
N ALA A 241 0.77 2.66 -20.73
CA ALA A 241 1.89 2.66 -21.65
C ALA A 241 2.92 3.77 -21.31
N GLU A 242 2.43 4.99 -21.00
CA GLU A 242 3.29 6.07 -20.52
C GLU A 242 3.91 5.75 -19.15
N PHE A 243 3.13 5.12 -18.25
CA PHE A 243 3.63 4.68 -16.95
C PHE A 243 4.82 3.70 -17.10
N ASP A 244 4.61 2.63 -17.87
CA ASP A 244 5.58 1.56 -18.07
C ASP A 244 6.86 2.14 -18.72
N ALA A 245 6.72 2.90 -19.80
CA ALA A 245 7.85 3.50 -20.51
C ALA A 245 8.64 4.49 -19.63
N TYR A 246 7.95 5.35 -18.88
CA TYR A 246 8.59 6.35 -18.04
C TYR A 246 9.38 5.70 -16.89
N PHE A 247 8.77 4.77 -16.16
CA PHE A 247 9.43 4.15 -15.00
C PHE A 247 10.51 3.13 -15.40
N GLN A 248 10.38 2.46 -16.54
CA GLN A 248 11.49 1.68 -17.11
C GLN A 248 12.68 2.58 -17.45
N ALA A 249 12.45 3.71 -18.12
CA ALA A 249 13.51 4.67 -18.42
C ALA A 249 14.18 5.25 -17.15
N ALA A 250 13.43 5.30 -16.04
CA ALA A 250 13.93 5.71 -14.74
C ALA A 250 14.65 4.58 -13.95
N GLY A 251 14.76 3.36 -14.49
CA GLY A 251 15.39 2.20 -13.83
C GLY A 251 14.55 1.54 -12.74
N LEU A 252 13.22 1.71 -12.80
CA LEU A 252 12.26 1.20 -11.82
C LEU A 252 11.48 -0.01 -12.38
N ASP A 253 12.19 -0.95 -13.01
CA ASP A 253 11.60 -2.13 -13.68
C ASP A 253 10.79 -3.01 -12.72
N SER A 254 11.23 -3.15 -11.47
CA SER A 254 10.53 -3.94 -10.46
C SER A 254 9.15 -3.35 -10.14
N LEU A 255 9.02 -2.02 -10.11
CA LEU A 255 7.73 -1.33 -9.93
C LEU A 255 6.82 -1.55 -11.14
N VAL A 256 7.36 -1.47 -12.35
CA VAL A 256 6.61 -1.71 -13.59
C VAL A 256 6.10 -3.15 -13.67
N GLN A 257 6.95 -4.13 -13.36
CA GLN A 257 6.55 -5.54 -13.32
C GLN A 257 5.47 -5.79 -12.26
N HIS A 258 5.62 -5.21 -11.06
CA HIS A 258 4.64 -5.36 -9.99
C HIS A 258 3.28 -4.77 -10.37
N THR A 259 3.26 -3.56 -10.93
CA THR A 259 2.02 -2.90 -11.34
C THR A 259 1.39 -3.59 -12.55
N ALA A 260 2.17 -4.06 -13.53
CA ALA A 260 1.66 -4.86 -14.64
C ALA A 260 1.01 -6.18 -14.16
N LYS A 261 1.67 -6.90 -13.25
CA LYS A 261 1.10 -8.10 -12.63
C LYS A 261 -0.19 -7.80 -11.89
N ARG A 262 -0.22 -6.74 -11.09
CA ARG A 262 -1.43 -6.36 -10.34
C ARG A 262 -2.61 -6.07 -11.28
N ARG A 263 -2.36 -5.34 -12.37
CA ARG A 263 -3.39 -5.06 -13.41
C ARG A 263 -3.90 -6.34 -14.06
N TYR A 264 -2.99 -7.27 -14.37
CA TYR A 264 -3.37 -8.58 -14.90
C TYR A 264 -4.27 -9.35 -13.93
N ASP A 265 -3.88 -9.39 -12.65
CA ASP A 265 -4.67 -10.05 -11.59
C ASP A 265 -6.04 -9.37 -11.39
N GLU A 266 -6.11 -8.04 -11.50
CA GLU A 266 -7.35 -7.26 -11.47
C GLU A 266 -8.27 -7.63 -12.65
N HIS A 267 -7.75 -7.65 -13.88
CA HIS A 267 -8.54 -8.07 -15.07
C HIS A 267 -9.02 -9.52 -14.99
N CYS A 268 -8.23 -10.41 -14.40
CA CYS A 268 -8.67 -11.78 -14.13
C CYS A 268 -9.88 -11.82 -13.18
N GLN A 269 -9.88 -10.99 -12.13
CA GLN A 269 -11.01 -10.89 -11.21
C GLN A 269 -12.22 -10.23 -11.86
N GLU A 270 -12.01 -9.18 -12.66
CA GLU A 270 -13.05 -8.52 -13.46
C GLU A 270 -13.70 -9.49 -14.44
N LEU A 271 -12.93 -10.40 -15.05
CA LEU A 271 -13.47 -11.45 -15.91
C LEU A 271 -14.43 -12.39 -15.15
N ALA A 272 -14.06 -12.81 -13.94
CA ALA A 272 -14.95 -13.63 -13.11
C ALA A 272 -16.22 -12.88 -12.72
N GLN A 273 -16.11 -11.60 -12.36
CA GLN A 273 -17.27 -10.75 -12.05
C GLN A 273 -18.18 -10.52 -13.26
N LEU A 274 -17.61 -10.39 -14.46
CA LEU A 274 -18.35 -10.28 -15.71
C LEU A 274 -19.16 -11.55 -15.97
N VAL A 275 -18.52 -12.73 -15.92
CA VAL A 275 -19.20 -14.03 -16.08
C VAL A 275 -20.27 -14.21 -15.01
N GLN A 276 -19.96 -13.84 -13.78
CA GLN A 276 -20.92 -13.84 -12.68
C GLN A 276 -22.16 -12.98 -12.99
N GLY A 277 -21.97 -11.76 -13.50
CA GLY A 277 -23.05 -10.86 -13.89
C GLY A 277 -23.92 -11.44 -15.00
N MET A 278 -23.30 -12.02 -16.03
CA MET A 278 -24.02 -12.68 -17.13
C MET A 278 -24.88 -13.88 -16.67
N MET A 279 -24.46 -14.56 -15.60
CA MET A 279 -25.26 -15.64 -14.98
C MET A 279 -26.40 -15.12 -14.10
N ALA A 280 -26.33 -13.86 -13.67
CA ALA A 280 -27.37 -13.21 -12.88
C ALA A 280 -28.49 -12.59 -13.74
N ASP A 281 -28.30 -12.49 -15.06
CA ASP A 281 -29.33 -12.07 -16.01
C ASP A 281 -30.57 -12.98 -15.96
N ASP A 282 -31.75 -12.45 -16.32
CA ASP A 282 -32.99 -13.21 -16.42
C ASP A 282 -33.57 -13.15 -17.86
N PRO A 283 -33.47 -14.25 -18.64
CA PRO A 283 -32.82 -15.52 -18.30
C PRO A 283 -31.28 -15.43 -18.32
N PRO A 284 -30.56 -16.34 -17.63
CA PRO A 284 -29.09 -16.36 -17.64
C PRO A 284 -28.51 -16.49 -19.05
N ALA A 285 -27.39 -15.82 -19.30
CA ALA A 285 -26.76 -15.80 -20.61
C ALA A 285 -26.42 -17.22 -21.13
N LYS A 286 -26.72 -17.46 -22.41
CA LYS A 286 -26.37 -18.72 -23.08
C LYS A 286 -24.87 -18.80 -23.33
N ALA A 287 -24.35 -20.03 -23.44
CA ALA A 287 -22.92 -20.30 -23.62
C ALA A 287 -22.27 -19.47 -24.75
N ASP A 288 -22.89 -19.41 -25.93
CA ASP A 288 -22.33 -18.66 -27.08
C ASP A 288 -22.13 -17.17 -26.78
N ALA A 289 -23.05 -16.56 -26.01
CA ALA A 289 -22.95 -15.16 -25.61
C ALA A 289 -21.82 -14.95 -24.60
N VAL A 290 -21.71 -15.85 -23.61
CA VAL A 290 -20.60 -15.81 -22.63
C VAL A 290 -19.26 -15.99 -23.32
N VAL A 291 -19.15 -16.94 -24.25
CA VAL A 291 -17.92 -17.19 -25.01
C VAL A 291 -17.51 -15.98 -25.85
N ALA A 292 -18.47 -15.33 -26.53
CA ALA A 292 -18.19 -14.13 -27.32
C ALA A 292 -17.62 -13.00 -26.45
N GLU A 293 -18.25 -12.73 -25.31
CA GLU A 293 -17.83 -11.66 -24.39
C GLU A 293 -16.47 -11.97 -23.75
N VAL A 294 -16.26 -13.19 -23.27
CA VAL A 294 -14.97 -13.61 -22.68
C VAL A 294 -13.84 -13.55 -23.72
N LYS A 295 -14.10 -13.92 -24.98
CA LYS A 295 -13.10 -13.77 -26.07
C LYS A 295 -12.76 -12.30 -26.34
N ALA A 296 -13.75 -11.42 -26.32
CA ALA A 296 -13.52 -9.98 -26.48
C ALA A 296 -12.64 -9.44 -25.34
N LYS A 297 -12.97 -9.76 -24.08
CA LYS A 297 -12.18 -9.34 -22.92
C LYS A 297 -10.80 -9.96 -22.83
N LYS A 298 -10.64 -11.23 -23.21
CA LYS A 298 -9.33 -11.86 -23.35
C LYS A 298 -8.43 -11.05 -24.30
N ALA A 299 -8.95 -10.66 -25.46
CA ALA A 299 -8.19 -9.90 -26.46
C ALA A 299 -7.90 -8.47 -25.99
N GLU A 300 -8.87 -7.81 -25.36
CA GLU A 300 -8.75 -6.44 -24.84
C GLU A 300 -7.71 -6.34 -23.71
N TRP A 301 -7.72 -7.30 -22.77
CA TRP A 301 -6.89 -7.28 -21.57
C TRP A 301 -5.61 -8.12 -21.68
N GLY A 302 -5.41 -8.82 -22.80
CA GLY A 302 -4.22 -9.65 -23.03
C GLY A 302 -4.11 -10.85 -22.08
N LEU A 303 -5.24 -11.48 -21.73
CA LEU A 303 -5.27 -12.60 -20.80
C LEU A 303 -4.74 -13.90 -21.42
N GLU A 304 -4.00 -14.68 -20.63
CA GLU A 304 -3.53 -16.00 -21.06
C GLU A 304 -4.66 -17.04 -21.00
N ASP A 305 -4.66 -17.98 -21.95
CA ASP A 305 -5.66 -19.06 -22.02
C ASP A 305 -5.78 -19.86 -20.72
N ALA A 306 -4.64 -20.10 -20.05
CA ALA A 306 -4.59 -20.83 -18.80
C ALA A 306 -5.38 -20.14 -17.68
N ASP A 307 -5.43 -18.80 -17.67
CA ASP A 307 -6.13 -18.05 -16.65
C ASP A 307 -7.59 -17.78 -17.04
N VAL A 308 -7.88 -17.57 -18.32
CA VAL A 308 -9.26 -17.43 -18.80
C VAL A 308 -10.12 -18.62 -18.37
N ALA A 309 -9.67 -19.86 -18.60
CA ALA A 309 -10.45 -21.04 -18.21
C ALA A 309 -10.73 -21.11 -16.69
N LYS A 310 -9.72 -20.79 -15.87
CA LYS A 310 -9.83 -20.78 -14.40
C LYS A 310 -10.81 -19.71 -13.93
N TRP A 311 -10.68 -18.49 -14.42
CA TRP A 311 -11.49 -17.36 -13.96
C TRP A 311 -12.92 -17.40 -14.50
N VAL A 312 -13.16 -18.01 -15.67
CA VAL A 312 -14.52 -18.36 -16.11
C VAL A 312 -15.16 -19.35 -15.14
N PHE A 313 -14.45 -20.43 -14.75
CA PHE A 313 -14.94 -21.37 -13.73
C PHE A 313 -15.26 -20.67 -12.40
N VAL A 314 -14.37 -19.79 -11.93
CA VAL A 314 -14.59 -18.99 -10.72
C VAL A 314 -15.85 -18.13 -10.84
N GLY A 315 -16.04 -17.42 -11.95
CA GLY A 315 -17.24 -16.60 -12.18
C GLY A 315 -18.54 -17.41 -12.18
N LEU A 316 -18.53 -18.60 -12.79
CA LEU A 316 -19.66 -19.53 -12.78
C LEU A 316 -19.99 -19.99 -11.37
N VAL A 317 -19.01 -20.39 -10.57
CA VAL A 317 -19.22 -20.77 -9.17
C VAL A 317 -19.72 -19.57 -8.35
N GLN A 318 -19.09 -18.40 -8.50
CA GLN A 318 -19.46 -17.18 -7.78
C GLN A 318 -20.88 -16.71 -8.08
N SER A 319 -21.39 -16.92 -9.30
CA SER A 319 -22.79 -16.61 -9.66
C SER A 319 -23.82 -17.27 -8.73
N VAL A 320 -23.51 -18.47 -8.25
CA VAL A 320 -24.32 -19.20 -7.29
C VAL A 320 -23.98 -18.77 -5.85
N MET A 321 -22.68 -18.63 -5.56
CA MET A 321 -22.18 -18.43 -4.19
C MET A 321 -22.43 -17.02 -3.64
N SER A 322 -22.56 -16.00 -4.49
CA SER A 322 -22.96 -14.65 -4.06
C SER A 322 -24.47 -14.51 -3.90
N ASN A 323 -25.27 -15.42 -4.48
CA ASN A 323 -26.73 -15.42 -4.45
C ASN A 323 -27.30 -16.61 -3.66
N ILE A 324 -26.70 -16.87 -2.49
CA ILE A 324 -27.11 -17.95 -1.61
C ILE A 324 -28.45 -17.65 -0.93
N GLY A 325 -28.75 -16.39 -0.59
CA GLY A 325 -30.01 -16.02 0.06
C GLY A 325 -30.30 -16.90 1.29
N SER A 326 -31.51 -17.46 1.38
CA SER A 326 -31.89 -18.44 2.41
C SER A 326 -31.66 -19.91 2.00
N LYS A 327 -30.90 -20.17 0.93
CA LYS A 327 -30.65 -21.54 0.44
C LYS A 327 -29.83 -22.32 1.43
N ASN A 328 -30.21 -23.57 1.67
CA ASN A 328 -29.38 -24.49 2.45
C ASN A 328 -28.19 -25.03 1.63
N THR A 329 -27.24 -25.69 2.29
CA THR A 329 -26.02 -26.21 1.63
C THR A 329 -26.31 -27.11 0.45
N GLN A 330 -27.32 -27.99 0.52
CA GLN A 330 -27.68 -28.89 -0.58
C GLN A 330 -28.22 -28.14 -1.80
N GLN A 331 -29.04 -27.11 -1.58
CA GLN A 331 -29.56 -26.26 -2.66
C GLN A 331 -28.44 -25.46 -3.35
N VAL A 332 -27.48 -24.97 -2.59
CA VAL A 332 -26.28 -24.31 -3.13
C VAL A 332 -25.48 -25.30 -3.97
N GLN A 333 -25.21 -26.49 -3.44
CA GLN A 333 -24.48 -27.55 -4.13
C GLN A 333 -25.14 -27.95 -5.45
N PHE A 334 -26.46 -28.20 -5.43
CA PHE A 334 -27.23 -28.50 -6.64
C PHE A 334 -27.14 -27.36 -7.67
N SER A 335 -27.23 -26.10 -7.22
CA SER A 335 -27.17 -24.93 -8.10
C SER A 335 -25.80 -24.78 -8.76
N VAL A 336 -24.71 -25.06 -8.03
CA VAL A 336 -23.35 -25.07 -8.59
C VAL A 336 -23.23 -26.11 -9.68
N LEU A 337 -23.59 -27.36 -9.41
CA LEU A 337 -23.52 -28.46 -10.39
C LEU A 337 -24.40 -28.16 -11.62
N LYS A 338 -25.62 -27.65 -11.41
CA LYS A 338 -26.52 -27.26 -12.51
C LYS A 338 -25.91 -26.16 -13.39
N THR A 339 -25.31 -25.14 -12.77
CA THR A 339 -24.69 -24.02 -13.50
C THR A 339 -23.51 -24.51 -14.33
N LEU A 340 -22.61 -25.29 -13.73
CA LEU A 340 -21.45 -25.87 -14.42
C LEU A 340 -21.89 -26.76 -15.58
N LYS A 341 -22.88 -27.65 -15.37
CA LYS A 341 -23.42 -28.51 -16.43
C LYS A 341 -24.04 -27.71 -17.58
N THR A 342 -24.74 -26.63 -17.26
CA THR A 342 -25.36 -25.77 -18.29
C THR A 342 -24.32 -25.01 -19.10
N GLN A 343 -23.19 -24.67 -18.47
CA GLN A 343 -22.12 -23.85 -19.04
C GLN A 343 -20.87 -24.67 -19.43
N SER A 344 -20.96 -26.01 -19.50
CA SER A 344 -19.81 -26.86 -19.91
C SER A 344 -19.26 -26.44 -21.27
N LYS A 345 -20.13 -26.09 -22.23
CA LYS A 345 -19.71 -25.58 -23.56
C LYS A 345 -18.89 -24.29 -23.48
N THR A 346 -19.18 -23.42 -22.50
CA THR A 346 -18.41 -22.21 -22.26
C THR A 346 -17.00 -22.56 -21.80
N LEU A 347 -16.87 -23.46 -20.82
CA LEU A 347 -15.56 -23.90 -20.34
C LEU A 347 -14.76 -24.65 -21.42
N ALA A 348 -15.39 -25.55 -22.18
CA ALA A 348 -14.75 -26.27 -23.29
C ALA A 348 -14.14 -25.31 -24.33
N SER A 349 -14.80 -24.18 -24.59
CA SER A 349 -14.31 -23.15 -25.53
C SER A 349 -12.99 -22.50 -25.12
N PHE A 350 -12.60 -22.61 -23.85
CA PHE A 350 -11.35 -22.06 -23.29
C PHE A 350 -10.41 -23.15 -22.76
N CYS A 351 -10.82 -24.42 -22.82
CA CYS A 351 -10.06 -25.57 -22.35
C CYS A 351 -9.71 -26.48 -23.54
N THR A 352 -8.86 -25.98 -24.44
CA THR A 352 -8.65 -26.60 -25.77
C THR A 352 -7.40 -27.48 -25.86
N SER A 353 -6.79 -27.84 -24.74
CA SER A 353 -5.61 -28.71 -24.71
C SER A 353 -5.43 -29.36 -23.34
N ALA A 354 -4.82 -30.55 -23.32
CA ALA A 354 -4.51 -31.29 -22.08
C ALA A 354 -3.77 -30.45 -21.02
N ARG A 355 -2.94 -29.49 -21.43
CA ARG A 355 -2.26 -28.56 -20.51
C ARG A 355 -3.25 -27.62 -19.82
N LEU A 356 -4.20 -27.06 -20.56
CA LEU A 356 -5.24 -26.18 -20.02
C LEU A 356 -6.20 -26.97 -19.13
N GLU A 357 -6.56 -28.18 -19.55
CA GLU A 357 -7.40 -29.12 -18.78
C GLU A 357 -6.76 -29.45 -17.43
N ALA A 358 -5.47 -29.84 -17.42
CA ALA A 358 -4.75 -30.16 -16.19
C ALA A 358 -4.62 -28.93 -15.27
N GLY A 359 -4.45 -27.74 -15.86
CA GLY A 359 -4.42 -26.47 -15.13
C GLY A 359 -5.77 -26.13 -14.49
N LEU A 360 -6.86 -26.31 -15.23
CA LEU A 360 -8.22 -26.10 -14.75
C LEU A 360 -8.58 -27.11 -13.65
N LEU A 361 -8.30 -28.39 -13.85
CA LEU A 361 -8.61 -29.45 -12.88
C LEU A 361 -7.88 -29.23 -11.54
N ASN A 362 -6.60 -28.82 -11.58
CA ASN A 362 -5.88 -28.44 -10.37
C ASN A 362 -6.48 -27.19 -9.70
N HIS A 363 -6.93 -26.21 -10.48
CA HIS A 363 -7.59 -25.03 -9.93
C HIS A 363 -8.90 -25.41 -9.22
N ILE A 364 -9.75 -26.24 -9.86
CA ILE A 364 -11.00 -26.76 -9.29
C ILE A 364 -10.73 -27.50 -7.97
N GLN A 365 -9.70 -28.36 -7.93
CA GLN A 365 -9.30 -29.07 -6.72
C GLN A 365 -9.02 -28.10 -5.56
N VAL A 366 -8.24 -27.04 -5.84
CA VAL A 366 -7.90 -26.02 -4.83
C VAL A 366 -9.14 -25.24 -4.40
N THR A 367 -10.00 -24.83 -5.34
CA THR A 367 -11.26 -24.13 -5.04
C THR A 367 -12.18 -24.99 -4.16
N CYS A 368 -12.35 -26.27 -4.48
CA CYS A 368 -13.15 -27.20 -3.69
C CYS A 368 -12.55 -27.47 -2.30
N TYR A 369 -11.24 -27.41 -2.15
CA TYR A 369 -10.57 -27.58 -0.85
C TYR A 369 -10.76 -26.37 0.06
N GLU A 370 -10.73 -25.16 -0.52
CA GLU A 370 -10.80 -23.90 0.22
C GLU A 370 -12.23 -23.52 0.66
N ASP A 371 -13.27 -24.07 0.00
CA ASP A 371 -14.67 -23.90 0.40
C ASP A 371 -15.33 -25.22 0.80
N SER A 372 -15.64 -25.35 2.10
CA SER A 372 -16.26 -26.56 2.68
C SER A 372 -17.60 -26.94 2.05
N ARG A 373 -18.32 -26.00 1.42
CA ARG A 373 -19.57 -26.26 0.69
C ARG A 373 -19.32 -26.96 -0.63
N LEU A 374 -18.16 -26.76 -1.24
CA LEU A 374 -17.76 -27.32 -2.54
C LEU A 374 -16.96 -28.62 -2.41
N LEU A 375 -16.36 -28.89 -1.23
CA LEU A 375 -15.48 -30.03 -0.99
C LEU A 375 -16.05 -31.37 -1.45
N LYS A 376 -17.34 -31.63 -1.19
CA LYS A 376 -18.01 -32.89 -1.57
C LYS A 376 -18.41 -32.95 -3.04
N LEU A 377 -18.42 -31.83 -3.75
CA LEU A 377 -18.84 -31.76 -5.16
C LEU A 377 -17.73 -32.10 -6.13
N PHE A 378 -16.48 -32.20 -5.67
CA PHE A 378 -15.35 -32.37 -6.58
C PHE A 378 -15.53 -33.53 -7.58
N PRO A 379 -15.94 -34.76 -7.17
CA PRO A 379 -16.18 -35.84 -8.12
C PRO A 379 -17.29 -35.55 -9.12
N ASP A 380 -18.40 -34.95 -8.65
CA ASP A 380 -19.52 -34.59 -9.52
C ASP A 380 -19.13 -33.49 -10.53
N ILE A 381 -18.30 -32.53 -10.10
CA ILE A 381 -17.76 -31.49 -10.98
C ILE A 381 -16.87 -32.12 -12.05
N VAL A 382 -15.94 -33.01 -11.67
CA VAL A 382 -15.05 -33.69 -12.64
C VAL A 382 -15.88 -34.47 -13.64
N LYS A 383 -16.88 -35.24 -13.19
CA LYS A 383 -17.78 -35.97 -14.07
C LYS A 383 -18.55 -35.06 -15.02
N ILE A 384 -19.13 -33.95 -14.54
CA ILE A 384 -19.84 -32.98 -15.39
C ILE A 384 -18.94 -32.37 -16.47
N LEU A 385 -17.66 -32.15 -16.14
CA LEU A 385 -16.69 -31.58 -17.06
C LEU A 385 -16.16 -32.62 -18.04
N TYR A 386 -16.02 -33.89 -17.62
CA TYR A 386 -15.76 -35.01 -18.51
C TYR A 386 -16.91 -35.21 -19.52
N ASP A 387 -18.14 -35.37 -19.03
CA ASP A 387 -19.36 -35.53 -19.84
C ASP A 387 -19.61 -34.33 -20.78
N GLY A 388 -19.00 -33.18 -20.50
CA GLY A 388 -19.14 -31.94 -21.25
C GLY A 388 -17.98 -31.64 -22.19
N ASP A 389 -17.09 -32.60 -22.45
CA ASP A 389 -15.88 -32.46 -23.27
C ASP A 389 -14.95 -31.30 -22.83
N VAL A 390 -14.93 -31.00 -21.53
CA VAL A 390 -14.06 -29.97 -20.93
C VAL A 390 -12.77 -30.60 -20.40
N LEU A 391 -12.81 -31.84 -19.93
CA LEU A 391 -11.66 -32.59 -19.42
C LEU A 391 -11.58 -33.94 -20.14
N GLY A 392 -10.44 -34.22 -20.77
CA GLY A 392 -10.17 -35.54 -21.35
C GLY A 392 -9.83 -36.58 -20.30
N GLU A 393 -10.09 -37.85 -20.63
CA GLU A 393 -9.77 -39.00 -19.79
C GLU A 393 -8.29 -39.04 -19.38
N ASP A 394 -7.39 -38.87 -20.36
CA ASP A 394 -5.93 -38.82 -20.13
C ASP A 394 -5.53 -37.76 -19.11
N THR A 395 -6.18 -36.59 -19.15
CA THR A 395 -5.92 -35.50 -18.20
C THR A 395 -6.36 -35.90 -16.79
N ILE A 396 -7.52 -36.55 -16.65
CA ILE A 396 -8.04 -37.01 -15.36
C ILE A 396 -7.14 -38.12 -14.79
N ARG A 397 -6.77 -39.10 -15.62
CA ARG A 397 -5.79 -40.16 -15.27
C ARG A 397 -4.45 -39.57 -14.86
N PHE A 398 -3.94 -38.59 -15.59
CA PHE A 398 -2.71 -37.88 -15.25
C PHE A 398 -2.82 -37.20 -13.89
N TRP A 399 -3.90 -36.45 -13.63
CA TRP A 399 -4.15 -35.76 -12.38
C TRP A 399 -4.23 -36.73 -11.19
N TYR A 400 -4.97 -37.83 -11.34
CA TYR A 400 -5.16 -38.85 -10.31
C TYR A 400 -3.82 -39.46 -9.88
N ASN A 401 -2.99 -39.85 -10.86
CA ASN A 401 -1.73 -40.53 -10.61
C ASN A 401 -0.64 -39.59 -10.10
N LYS A 402 -0.37 -38.48 -10.82
CA LYS A 402 0.82 -37.64 -10.57
C LYS A 402 0.57 -36.14 -10.62
N GLY A 403 -0.49 -35.69 -11.28
CA GLY A 403 -0.70 -34.27 -11.59
C GLY A 403 -1.47 -33.46 -10.55
N SER A 404 -2.02 -34.08 -9.50
CA SER A 404 -2.85 -33.38 -8.51
C SER A 404 -2.07 -32.54 -7.51
N SER A 405 -2.65 -31.39 -7.17
CA SER A 405 -2.15 -30.45 -6.16
C SER A 405 -2.03 -31.10 -4.78
N PRO A 406 -1.04 -30.71 -3.94
CA PRO A 406 -0.97 -31.19 -2.55
C PRO A 406 -2.20 -30.82 -1.69
N LYS A 407 -2.90 -29.73 -2.03
CA LYS A 407 -4.07 -29.25 -1.26
C LYS A 407 -5.23 -30.24 -1.37
N GLY A 408 -5.54 -30.94 -0.27
CA GLY A 408 -6.65 -31.90 -0.22
C GLY A 408 -6.43 -33.21 -0.98
N ARG A 409 -5.20 -33.49 -1.47
CA ARG A 409 -4.90 -34.62 -2.35
C ARG A 409 -5.49 -35.95 -1.86
N ASN A 410 -5.17 -36.34 -0.63
CA ASN A 410 -5.60 -37.63 -0.08
C ASN A 410 -7.13 -37.79 -0.04
N VAL A 411 -7.86 -36.69 0.21
CA VAL A 411 -9.33 -36.69 0.25
C VAL A 411 -9.89 -36.83 -1.15
N PHE A 412 -9.38 -36.05 -2.11
CA PHE A 412 -9.92 -36.06 -3.47
C PHE A 412 -9.58 -37.33 -4.25
N LEU A 413 -8.37 -37.88 -4.11
CA LEU A 413 -8.02 -39.15 -4.75
C LEU A 413 -8.96 -40.26 -4.26
N LYS A 414 -9.15 -40.38 -2.94
CA LYS A 414 -10.09 -41.35 -2.38
C LYS A 414 -11.52 -41.16 -2.90
N ASN A 415 -11.98 -39.92 -3.00
CA ASN A 415 -13.33 -39.64 -3.51
C ASN A 415 -13.47 -39.91 -5.01
N MET A 416 -12.37 -39.93 -5.76
CA MET A 416 -12.34 -40.18 -7.19
C MET A 416 -12.15 -41.66 -7.55
N GLU A 417 -11.74 -42.53 -6.61
CA GLU A 417 -11.59 -43.98 -6.82
C GLU A 417 -12.77 -44.61 -7.59
N PRO A 418 -14.05 -44.38 -7.23
CA PRO A 418 -15.17 -44.99 -7.96
C PRO A 418 -15.28 -44.51 -9.41
N PHE A 419 -14.93 -43.25 -9.69
CA PHE A 419 -14.95 -42.71 -11.05
C PHE A 419 -13.79 -43.26 -11.88
N MET A 420 -12.61 -43.46 -11.27
CA MET A 420 -11.46 -44.06 -11.96
C MET A 420 -11.74 -45.52 -12.32
N ASN A 421 -12.30 -46.30 -11.40
CA ASN A 421 -12.67 -47.69 -11.70
C ASN A 421 -13.70 -47.76 -12.83
N TRP A 422 -14.66 -46.82 -12.87
CA TRP A 422 -15.63 -46.74 -13.95
C TRP A 422 -14.99 -46.42 -15.30
N LEU A 423 -13.96 -45.55 -15.35
CA LEU A 423 -13.21 -45.29 -16.58
C LEU A 423 -12.44 -46.54 -17.05
N ASP A 424 -11.84 -47.29 -16.11
CA ASP A 424 -11.14 -48.54 -16.42
C ASP A 424 -12.09 -49.62 -16.98
N GLU A 425 -13.24 -49.81 -16.36
CA GLU A 425 -14.27 -50.77 -16.81
C GLU A 425 -14.84 -50.39 -18.19
N ALA A 426 -15.01 -49.08 -18.47
CA ALA A 426 -15.51 -48.61 -19.75
C ALA A 426 -14.50 -48.81 -20.90
N GLU A 427 -13.19 -48.65 -20.65
CA GLU A 427 -12.15 -48.95 -21.65
C GLU A 427 -12.08 -50.46 -21.97
N GLU A 428 -12.25 -51.33 -20.98
CA GLU A 428 -12.21 -52.80 -21.18
C GLU A 428 -13.38 -53.28 -22.07
N ASP A 429 -14.60 -52.81 -21.81
CA ASP A 429 -15.81 -53.18 -22.59
C ASP A 429 -15.75 -52.69 -24.05
N GLU A 430 -15.17 -51.51 -24.34
CA GLU A 430 -15.00 -51.01 -25.71
C GLU A 430 -13.92 -51.77 -26.50
N SER A 431 -12.95 -52.38 -25.82
CA SER A 431 -11.87 -53.16 -26.45
C SER A 431 -12.22 -54.62 -26.73
N ASP A 432 -13.16 -55.19 -25.97
CA ASP A 432 -13.65 -56.57 -26.16
C ASP A 432 -14.75 -56.68 -27.24
N ASP A 433 -15.31 -55.55 -27.69
CA ASP A 433 -16.33 -55.44 -28.74
C ASP A 433 -15.79 -55.03 -30.13
N GLU A 434 -14.47 -54.84 -30.29
CA GLU A 434 -13.73 -54.78 -31.59
C GLU A 434 -13.10 -56.13 -31.98
#